data_AF-A0A9X7VWP7-F1
#
_entry.id   AF-A0A9X7VWP7-F1
#
_cell.length_a   1.000
_cell.length_b   1.000
_cell.length_c   1.000
_cell.angle_alpha   90.00
_cell.angle_beta   90.00
_cell.angle_gamma   90.00
#
_symmetry.space_group_name_H-M   'P 1'
#
loop_
_entity.id
_entity.type
_entity.pdbx_description
1 polymer ?
#
loop_
_entity_poly.entity_id
_entity_poly.type
_entity_poly.pdbx_seq_one_letter_code
_entity_poly.pdbx_strand_id
1 'polypeptide(L)'
;MWIHTVTEGETLRSIAEQYSTTTREVEHLNELQSEEVLVPGQHLLIPSTRDTLSEVYTLRRGDTVPRVARRAGVSQTELERWLGITPAPGSTGVGQTIPGYKSVTPWNSGSSIPIPKVITQKRTIEVNGYLLPQGNPSDARAVQEIGERLTYLCIFSYQAKADGTLTPQPDSEAMRAAKAAKVEPLMTVTNFDGSQFNTELAHTLMANSSLRRKLIQSVVTTARQRGFGGVNVDFEHMRPTDRPLYNTFIRELGAACRRQGLSISIAMGPKTSDSPTASWMGAFDYKTLGAEVDFLMLMTYEWGWVGGPPMATIMHTVGCLSTRFVITM
;
A
#
# COMPACT_ATOMS: atom_id res chain seq x y z
N MET A 1 3.43 -15.17 -10.02
CA MET A 1 1.98 -15.05 -10.24
C MET A 1 1.73 -14.17 -11.44
N TRP A 2 0.68 -14.46 -12.21
CA TRP A 2 0.27 -13.70 -13.39
C TRP A 2 -1.02 -12.93 -13.09
N ILE A 3 -1.31 -11.87 -13.84
CA ILE A 3 -2.60 -11.18 -13.76
C ILE A 3 -3.29 -11.40 -15.10
N HIS A 4 -4.41 -12.10 -15.08
CA HIS A 4 -5.27 -12.30 -16.25
C HIS A 4 -6.50 -11.42 -16.11
N THR A 5 -6.85 -10.71 -17.17
CA THR A 5 -8.11 -9.96 -17.26
C THR A 5 -9.13 -10.82 -17.98
N VAL A 6 -10.22 -11.17 -17.31
CA VAL A 6 -11.32 -11.96 -17.88
C VAL A 6 -11.93 -11.22 -19.06
N THR A 7 -12.17 -11.93 -20.14
CA THR A 7 -12.84 -11.49 -21.36
C THR A 7 -14.18 -12.20 -21.55
N GLU A 8 -15.01 -11.70 -22.46
CA GLU A 8 -16.35 -12.25 -22.70
C GLU A 8 -16.31 -13.73 -23.09
N GLY A 9 -17.10 -14.55 -22.38
CA GLY A 9 -17.23 -15.98 -22.66
C GLY A 9 -16.15 -16.87 -22.01
N GLU A 10 -15.18 -16.31 -21.31
CA GLU A 10 -14.20 -17.10 -20.56
C GLU A 10 -14.83 -17.73 -19.30
N THR A 11 -14.35 -18.94 -18.99
CA THR A 11 -14.70 -19.68 -17.78
C THR A 11 -13.42 -19.95 -16.99
N LEU A 12 -13.53 -20.25 -15.68
CA LEU A 12 -12.37 -20.69 -14.91
C LEU A 12 -11.67 -21.89 -15.54
N ARG A 13 -12.43 -22.79 -16.19
CA ARG A 13 -11.88 -23.94 -16.92
C ARG A 13 -11.03 -23.51 -18.10
N SER A 14 -11.57 -22.66 -18.99
CA SER A 14 -10.82 -22.21 -20.18
C SER A 14 -9.58 -21.41 -19.80
N ILE A 15 -9.66 -20.61 -18.74
CA ILE A 15 -8.52 -19.85 -18.19
C ILE A 15 -7.47 -20.80 -17.61
N ALA A 16 -7.89 -21.78 -16.81
CA ALA A 16 -6.98 -22.76 -16.23
C ALA A 16 -6.26 -23.58 -17.32
N GLU A 17 -6.97 -24.01 -18.36
CA GLU A 17 -6.42 -24.69 -19.54
C GLU A 17 -5.40 -23.81 -20.29
N GLN A 18 -5.74 -22.54 -20.53
CA GLN A 18 -4.84 -21.57 -21.18
C GLN A 18 -3.51 -21.44 -20.44
N TYR A 19 -3.55 -21.39 -19.11
CA TYR A 19 -2.35 -21.21 -18.28
C TYR A 19 -1.72 -22.50 -17.79
N SER A 20 -2.26 -23.66 -18.19
CA SER A 20 -1.77 -24.98 -17.75
C SER A 20 -1.76 -25.11 -16.21
N THR A 21 -2.83 -24.66 -15.57
CA THR A 21 -3.10 -24.72 -14.12
C THR A 21 -4.45 -25.40 -13.87
N THR A 22 -4.91 -25.50 -12.63
CA THR A 22 -6.26 -26.02 -12.30
C THR A 22 -7.25 -24.92 -11.91
N THR A 23 -8.55 -25.17 -12.09
CA THR A 23 -9.61 -24.27 -11.61
C THR A 23 -9.49 -24.03 -10.11
N ARG A 24 -9.24 -25.11 -9.35
CA ARG A 24 -9.12 -25.08 -7.90
C ARG A 24 -7.98 -24.19 -7.41
N GLU A 25 -6.83 -24.19 -8.10
CA GLU A 25 -5.71 -23.31 -7.73
C GLU A 25 -6.03 -21.85 -8.04
N VAL A 26 -6.72 -21.56 -9.16
CA VAL A 26 -7.17 -20.21 -9.48
C VAL A 26 -8.21 -19.73 -8.47
N GLU A 27 -9.20 -20.57 -8.12
CA GLU A 27 -10.20 -20.27 -7.10
C GLU A 27 -9.56 -19.95 -5.75
N HIS A 28 -8.68 -20.84 -5.28
CA HIS A 28 -8.01 -20.67 -4.00
C HIS A 28 -7.16 -19.40 -3.93
N LEU A 29 -6.42 -19.09 -5.00
CA LEU A 29 -5.54 -17.92 -5.04
C LEU A 29 -6.30 -16.59 -5.09
N ASN A 30 -7.54 -16.60 -5.59
CA ASN A 30 -8.37 -15.40 -5.74
C ASN A 30 -9.54 -15.34 -4.76
N GLU A 31 -9.60 -16.28 -3.80
CA GLU A 31 -10.68 -16.39 -2.82
C GLU A 31 -12.07 -16.48 -3.46
N LEU A 32 -12.16 -17.10 -4.65
CA LEU A 32 -13.42 -17.28 -5.37
C LEU A 32 -14.22 -18.44 -4.79
N GLN A 33 -15.53 -18.31 -4.84
CA GLN A 33 -16.44 -19.41 -4.55
C GLN A 33 -16.48 -20.39 -5.73
N SER A 34 -16.71 -21.67 -5.43
CA SER A 34 -16.94 -22.68 -6.49
C SER A 34 -18.14 -22.26 -7.33
N GLU A 35 -18.00 -22.35 -8.66
CA GLU A 35 -19.03 -21.97 -9.63
C GLU A 35 -19.36 -20.47 -9.71
N GLU A 36 -18.51 -19.60 -9.14
CA GLU A 36 -18.67 -18.16 -9.28
C GLU A 36 -18.61 -17.72 -10.75
N VAL A 37 -19.58 -16.89 -11.15
CA VAL A 37 -19.68 -16.39 -12.52
C VAL A 37 -18.65 -15.29 -12.72
N LEU A 38 -17.73 -15.49 -13.67
CA LEU A 38 -16.71 -14.50 -13.99
C LEU A 38 -17.31 -13.30 -14.73
N VAL A 39 -16.81 -12.11 -14.41
CA VAL A 39 -17.24 -10.85 -15.03
C VAL A 39 -16.17 -10.35 -15.99
N PRO A 40 -16.49 -10.01 -17.25
CA PRO A 40 -15.52 -9.38 -18.15
C PRO A 40 -14.89 -8.13 -17.51
N GLY A 41 -13.57 -8.04 -17.53
CA GLY A 41 -12.78 -7.01 -16.86
C GLY A 41 -12.30 -7.38 -15.45
N GLN A 42 -12.79 -8.48 -14.85
CA GLN A 42 -12.27 -9.00 -13.59
C GLN A 42 -10.80 -9.41 -13.73
N HIS A 43 -9.97 -9.06 -12.75
CA HIS A 43 -8.57 -9.47 -12.71
C HIS A 43 -8.40 -10.69 -11.81
N LEU A 44 -7.78 -11.74 -12.34
CA LEU A 44 -7.46 -12.97 -11.63
C LEU A 44 -5.94 -13.12 -11.51
N LEU A 45 -5.49 -13.41 -10.29
CA LEU A 45 -4.16 -13.92 -10.01
C LEU A 45 -4.07 -15.37 -10.52
N ILE A 46 -3.13 -15.65 -11.40
CA ILE A 46 -2.89 -17.00 -11.88
C ILE A 46 -1.60 -17.54 -11.24
N PRO A 47 -1.61 -18.78 -10.72
CA PRO A 47 -0.42 -19.45 -10.22
C PRO A 47 0.70 -19.46 -11.25
N SER A 48 1.94 -19.31 -10.79
CA SER A 48 3.11 -19.42 -11.66
C SER A 48 4.26 -20.04 -10.90
N THR A 49 5.07 -20.83 -11.60
CA THR A 49 6.27 -21.47 -11.06
C THR A 49 7.44 -20.51 -10.91
N ARG A 50 7.34 -19.30 -11.47
CA ARG A 50 8.37 -18.26 -11.39
C ARG A 50 7.80 -16.97 -10.82
N ASP A 51 8.66 -16.23 -10.13
CA ASP A 51 8.35 -14.86 -9.77
C ASP A 51 8.41 -13.98 -11.01
N THR A 52 7.33 -13.26 -11.25
CA THR A 52 7.14 -12.40 -12.41
C THR A 52 6.56 -11.07 -12.00
N LEU A 53 6.97 -10.00 -12.67
CA LEU A 53 6.28 -8.71 -12.65
C LEU A 53 5.46 -8.56 -13.92
N SER A 54 4.33 -7.85 -13.84
CA SER A 54 3.63 -7.37 -15.04
C SER A 54 4.32 -6.08 -15.50
N GLU A 55 5.11 -6.15 -16.58
CA GLU A 55 5.73 -4.97 -17.20
C GLU A 55 4.83 -4.49 -18.34
N VAL A 56 4.47 -3.20 -18.35
CA VAL A 56 3.78 -2.60 -19.49
C VAL A 56 4.79 -2.37 -20.61
N TYR A 57 4.61 -3.06 -21.73
CA TYR A 57 5.45 -2.96 -22.92
C TYR A 57 4.67 -2.37 -24.09
N THR A 58 5.18 -1.28 -24.67
CA THR A 58 4.60 -0.71 -25.89
C THR A 58 5.10 -1.47 -27.11
N LEU A 59 4.18 -2.13 -27.82
CA LEU A 59 4.46 -2.86 -29.05
C LEU A 59 5.03 -1.92 -30.12
N ARG A 60 6.14 -2.35 -30.73
CA ARG A 60 6.82 -1.65 -31.82
C ARG A 60 6.53 -2.34 -33.15
N ARG A 61 6.66 -1.57 -34.24
CA ARG A 61 6.58 -2.14 -35.60
C ARG A 61 7.60 -3.28 -35.75
N GLY A 62 7.13 -4.43 -36.23
CA GLY A 62 7.96 -5.63 -36.40
C GLY A 62 8.20 -6.46 -35.13
N ASP A 63 7.52 -6.18 -34.02
CA ASP A 63 7.58 -7.06 -32.84
C ASP A 63 6.99 -8.43 -33.16
N THR A 64 7.78 -9.48 -32.94
CA THR A 64 7.38 -10.88 -33.04
C THR A 64 7.33 -11.49 -31.64
N VAL A 65 6.52 -12.52 -31.45
CA VAL A 65 6.41 -13.21 -30.16
C VAL A 65 7.78 -13.70 -29.65
N PRO A 66 8.65 -14.36 -30.46
CA PRO A 66 9.97 -14.78 -29.99
C PRO A 66 10.85 -13.63 -29.49
N ARG A 67 10.75 -12.44 -30.11
CA ARG A 67 11.53 -11.26 -29.70
C ARG A 67 11.07 -10.73 -28.35
N VAL A 68 9.75 -10.60 -28.17
CA VAL A 68 9.17 -10.10 -26.92
C VAL A 68 9.33 -11.14 -25.81
N ALA A 69 9.19 -12.44 -26.10
CA ALA A 69 9.37 -13.53 -25.14
C ALA A 69 10.80 -13.57 -24.57
N ARG A 70 11.82 -13.43 -25.43
CA ARG A 70 13.21 -13.28 -24.97
C ARG A 70 13.43 -12.08 -24.07
N ARG A 71 12.79 -10.94 -24.37
CA ARG A 71 12.86 -9.74 -23.52
C ARG A 71 12.23 -9.98 -22.15
N ALA A 72 11.09 -10.66 -22.14
CA ALA A 72 10.32 -11.05 -20.96
C ALA A 72 11.02 -12.13 -20.10
N GLY A 73 11.95 -12.89 -20.69
CA GLY A 73 12.62 -14.01 -20.03
C GLY A 73 11.73 -15.26 -19.94
N VAL A 74 10.77 -15.38 -20.86
CA VAL A 74 9.83 -16.52 -20.95
C VAL A 74 9.93 -17.19 -22.32
N SER A 75 9.41 -18.41 -22.42
CA SER A 75 9.28 -19.10 -23.71
C SER A 75 8.22 -18.44 -24.60
N GLN A 76 8.29 -18.70 -25.91
CA GLN A 76 7.29 -18.23 -26.86
C GLN A 76 5.88 -18.68 -26.44
N THR A 77 5.72 -19.96 -26.09
CA THR A 77 4.43 -20.53 -25.68
C THR A 77 3.90 -19.92 -24.38
N GLU A 78 4.77 -19.61 -23.41
CA GLU A 78 4.36 -18.90 -22.19
C GLU A 78 3.85 -17.49 -22.51
N LEU A 79 4.52 -16.75 -23.42
CA LEU A 79 4.05 -15.43 -23.84
C LEU A 79 2.74 -15.49 -24.63
N GLU A 80 2.59 -16.48 -25.51
CA GLU A 80 1.35 -16.70 -26.29
C GLU A 80 0.16 -16.95 -25.36
N ARG A 81 0.32 -17.82 -24.36
CA ARG A 81 -0.68 -18.07 -23.32
C ARG A 81 -0.98 -16.81 -22.51
N TRP A 82 0.04 -16.05 -22.11
CA TRP A 82 -0.14 -14.80 -21.36
C TRP A 82 -0.98 -13.78 -22.14
N LEU A 83 -0.66 -13.58 -23.41
CA LEU A 83 -1.35 -12.59 -24.23
C LEU A 83 -2.68 -13.09 -24.79
N GLY A 84 -3.03 -14.37 -24.56
CA GLY A 84 -4.23 -15.00 -25.13
C GLY A 84 -4.19 -15.05 -26.66
N ILE A 85 -3.00 -15.26 -27.24
CA ILE A 85 -2.79 -15.21 -28.69
C ILE A 85 -2.40 -16.56 -29.29
N THR A 86 -2.84 -16.81 -30.52
CA THR A 86 -2.47 -18.00 -31.29
C THR A 86 -2.00 -17.63 -32.69
N PRO A 87 -1.05 -18.39 -33.30
CA PRO A 87 -0.64 -18.17 -34.68
C PRO A 87 -1.85 -18.20 -35.63
N ALA A 88 -1.77 -17.44 -36.73
CA ALA A 88 -2.83 -17.48 -37.74
C ALA A 88 -2.97 -18.90 -38.34
N PRO A 89 -4.18 -19.32 -38.77
CA PRO A 89 -4.39 -20.65 -39.37
C PRO A 89 -3.40 -20.93 -40.51
N GLY A 90 -2.75 -22.10 -40.48
CA GLY A 90 -1.76 -22.50 -41.47
C GLY A 90 -0.37 -21.86 -41.31
N SER A 91 -0.16 -21.01 -40.29
CA SER A 91 1.14 -20.43 -39.95
C SER A 91 1.79 -21.19 -38.78
N THR A 92 3.11 -21.34 -38.82
CA THR A 92 3.90 -21.80 -37.66
C THR A 92 4.18 -20.67 -36.66
N GLY A 93 3.67 -19.46 -36.90
CA GLY A 93 3.97 -18.24 -36.14
C GLY A 93 5.38 -17.67 -36.40
N VAL A 94 6.24 -18.42 -37.10
CA VAL A 94 7.62 -18.02 -37.39
C VAL A 94 7.64 -16.80 -38.31
N GLY A 95 8.26 -15.71 -37.86
CA GLY A 95 8.36 -14.46 -38.60
C GLY A 95 7.10 -13.58 -38.57
N GLN A 96 6.01 -14.05 -37.97
CA GLN A 96 4.78 -13.28 -37.80
C GLN A 96 4.96 -12.22 -36.70
N THR A 97 4.48 -11.01 -36.96
CA THR A 97 4.41 -9.96 -35.93
C THR A 97 3.22 -10.19 -35.00
N ILE A 98 3.29 -9.75 -33.75
CA ILE A 98 2.21 -9.88 -32.75
C ILE A 98 0.85 -9.40 -33.29
N PRO A 99 0.74 -8.28 -34.04
CA PRO A 99 -0.53 -7.88 -34.66
C PRO A 99 -1.14 -8.86 -35.67
N GLY A 100 -0.37 -9.82 -36.16
CA GLY A 100 -0.86 -10.86 -37.06
C GLY A 100 -1.46 -12.08 -36.34
N TYR A 101 -1.24 -12.21 -35.03
CA TYR A 101 -1.78 -13.32 -34.26
C TYR A 101 -3.29 -13.15 -34.03
N LYS A 102 -4.02 -14.27 -33.93
CA LYS A 102 -5.41 -14.26 -33.48
C LYS A 102 -5.42 -13.94 -31.98
N SER A 103 -6.23 -12.97 -31.58
CA SER A 103 -6.39 -12.51 -30.19
C SER A 103 -7.84 -12.08 -29.96
N VAL A 104 -8.36 -12.28 -28.75
CA VAL A 104 -9.66 -11.70 -28.34
C VAL A 104 -9.57 -10.17 -28.28
N THR A 105 -8.41 -9.65 -27.88
CA THR A 105 -8.10 -8.21 -27.92
C THR A 105 -7.05 -7.94 -29.00
N PRO A 106 -7.39 -7.27 -30.13
CA PRO A 106 -6.42 -6.98 -31.18
C PRO A 106 -5.27 -6.10 -30.69
N TRP A 107 -4.05 -6.58 -30.85
CA TRP A 107 -2.83 -5.87 -30.46
C TRP A 107 -2.20 -5.19 -31.66
N ASN A 108 -2.10 -3.87 -31.67
CA ASN A 108 -1.53 -3.10 -32.78
C ASN A 108 -0.14 -2.57 -32.43
N SER A 109 0.61 -2.10 -33.43
CA SER A 109 1.80 -1.27 -33.14
C SER A 109 1.37 -0.02 -32.38
N GLY A 110 2.05 0.26 -31.26
CA GLY A 110 1.67 1.31 -30.31
C GLY A 110 0.79 0.83 -29.16
N SER A 111 0.22 -0.38 -29.21
CA SER A 111 -0.53 -0.93 -28.07
C SER A 111 0.39 -1.18 -26.87
N SER A 112 -0.07 -0.80 -25.69
CA SER A 112 0.57 -1.13 -24.41
C SER A 112 0.04 -2.48 -23.94
N ILE A 113 0.93 -3.48 -23.87
CA ILE A 113 0.59 -4.84 -23.47
C ILE A 113 1.28 -5.20 -22.15
N PRO A 114 0.61 -5.91 -21.22
CA PRO A 114 1.29 -6.48 -20.08
C PRO A 114 2.13 -7.67 -20.53
N ILE A 115 3.43 -7.67 -20.24
CA ILE A 115 4.31 -8.82 -20.46
C ILE A 115 4.84 -9.34 -19.12
N PRO A 116 4.95 -10.67 -18.95
CA PRO A 116 5.59 -11.25 -17.78
C PRO A 116 7.07 -10.95 -17.83
N LYS A 117 7.60 -10.24 -16.83
CA LYS A 117 9.04 -10.12 -16.65
C LYS A 117 9.48 -11.04 -15.54
N VAL A 118 10.22 -12.10 -15.87
CA VAL A 118 10.80 -12.97 -14.85
C VAL A 118 11.79 -12.17 -14.00
N ILE A 119 11.64 -12.27 -12.68
CA ILE A 119 12.56 -11.68 -11.72
C ILE A 119 13.29 -12.77 -10.96
N THR A 120 14.59 -12.59 -10.79
CA THR A 120 15.45 -13.53 -10.05
C THR A 120 15.68 -13.09 -8.61
N GLN A 121 15.36 -11.84 -8.30
CA GLN A 121 15.51 -11.25 -6.96
C GLN A 121 14.32 -10.36 -6.66
N LYS A 122 13.65 -10.62 -5.54
CA LYS A 122 12.64 -9.72 -4.97
C LYS A 122 13.34 -8.58 -4.25
N ARG A 123 12.76 -7.39 -4.33
CA ARG A 123 13.19 -6.26 -3.50
C ARG A 123 12.64 -6.45 -2.09
N THR A 124 13.44 -6.12 -1.09
CA THR A 124 12.93 -5.98 0.27
C THR A 124 12.06 -4.72 0.31
N ILE A 125 10.85 -4.87 0.86
CA ILE A 125 9.92 -3.77 1.11
C ILE A 125 9.54 -3.79 2.59
N GLU A 126 9.11 -2.64 3.09
CA GLU A 126 8.42 -2.55 4.37
C GLU A 126 6.94 -2.30 4.12
N VAL A 127 6.11 -3.05 4.84
CA VAL A 127 4.66 -3.03 4.68
C VAL A 127 4.02 -2.72 6.03
N ASN A 128 3.10 -1.77 6.05
CA ASN A 128 2.32 -1.39 7.20
C ASN A 128 0.84 -1.71 6.97
N GLY A 129 0.14 -2.14 8.01
CA GLY A 129 -1.32 -2.16 8.07
C GLY A 129 -1.82 -1.31 9.22
N TYR A 130 -2.95 -0.62 9.04
CA TYR A 130 -3.66 0.04 10.14
C TYR A 130 -4.76 -0.87 10.67
N LEU A 131 -4.86 -0.98 12.00
CA LEU A 131 -5.89 -1.74 12.69
C LEU A 131 -6.61 -0.86 13.71
N LEU A 132 -7.94 -0.84 13.62
CA LEU A 132 -8.81 -0.22 14.63
C LEU A 132 -9.20 -1.32 15.63
N PRO A 133 -8.64 -1.32 16.86
CA PRO A 133 -8.80 -2.43 17.79
C PRO A 133 -10.24 -2.46 18.33
N GLN A 134 -10.86 -3.63 18.25
CA GLN A 134 -12.20 -3.87 18.79
C GLN A 134 -12.17 -4.47 20.20
N GLY A 135 -11.01 -4.91 20.68
CA GLY A 135 -10.86 -5.52 22.00
C GLY A 135 -11.39 -6.94 22.09
N ASN A 136 -11.51 -7.63 20.96
CA ASN A 136 -12.05 -8.98 20.88
C ASN A 136 -11.21 -9.87 19.94
N PRO A 137 -11.46 -11.19 19.89
CA PRO A 137 -10.63 -12.10 19.10
C PRO A 137 -10.56 -11.83 17.59
N SER A 138 -11.43 -10.98 17.01
CA SER A 138 -11.30 -10.54 15.61
C SER A 138 -9.99 -9.82 15.35
N ASP A 139 -9.49 -9.03 16.30
CA ASP A 139 -8.23 -8.29 16.19
C ASP A 139 -7.05 -9.24 15.94
N ALA A 140 -7.00 -10.35 16.70
CA ALA A 140 -5.96 -11.36 16.55
C ALA A 140 -6.06 -12.11 15.21
N ARG A 141 -7.29 -12.42 14.76
CA ARG A 141 -7.51 -13.09 13.46
C ARG A 141 -7.05 -12.23 12.29
N ALA A 142 -7.41 -10.96 12.29
CA ALA A 142 -6.98 -10.00 11.27
C ALA A 142 -5.45 -9.96 11.15
N VAL A 143 -4.74 -9.93 12.29
CA VAL A 143 -3.27 -9.95 12.28
C VAL A 143 -2.71 -11.30 11.84
N GLN A 144 -3.32 -12.43 12.21
CA GLN A 144 -2.87 -13.76 11.80
C GLN A 144 -3.02 -14.01 10.30
N GLU A 145 -4.07 -13.48 9.69
CA GLU A 145 -4.36 -13.66 8.25
C GLU A 145 -3.29 -13.02 7.36
N ILE A 146 -2.75 -11.86 7.76
CA ILE A 146 -1.80 -11.10 6.92
C ILE A 146 -0.43 -10.88 7.56
N GLY A 147 -0.20 -11.32 8.80
CA GLY A 147 0.97 -10.97 9.59
C GLY A 147 2.30 -11.32 8.93
N GLU A 148 2.38 -12.44 8.19
CA GLU A 148 3.59 -12.83 7.44
C GLU A 148 3.96 -11.85 6.31
N ARG A 149 3.02 -10.98 5.92
CA ARG A 149 3.18 -9.96 4.87
C ARG A 149 3.44 -8.57 5.46
N LEU A 150 3.37 -8.40 6.77
CA LEU A 150 3.52 -7.11 7.44
C LEU A 150 4.92 -6.95 8.07
N THR A 151 5.43 -5.73 7.98
CA THR A 151 6.57 -5.25 8.80
C THR A 151 6.05 -4.55 10.04
N TYR A 152 5.05 -3.69 9.86
CA TYR A 152 4.48 -2.86 10.92
C TYR A 152 2.96 -3.05 11.04
N LEU A 153 2.46 -2.87 12.26
CA LEU A 153 1.02 -2.79 12.54
C LEU A 153 0.73 -1.49 13.32
N CYS A 154 0.15 -0.50 12.66
CA CYS A 154 -0.30 0.73 13.29
C CYS A 154 -1.62 0.51 14.03
N ILE A 155 -1.61 0.64 15.36
CA ILE A 155 -2.81 0.55 16.19
C ILE A 155 -3.50 1.91 16.25
N PHE A 156 -4.63 2.02 15.56
CA PHE A 156 -5.39 3.26 15.38
C PHE A 156 -6.58 3.37 16.36
N SER A 157 -6.65 4.36 17.25
CA SER A 157 -5.58 5.30 17.59
C SER A 157 -5.64 5.75 19.05
N TYR A 158 -4.49 6.08 19.59
CA TYR A 158 -4.33 6.75 20.87
C TYR A 158 -4.61 8.25 20.70
N GLN A 159 -5.83 8.66 21.01
CA GLN A 159 -6.29 10.04 20.83
C GLN A 159 -5.67 10.97 21.86
N ALA A 160 -5.04 12.05 21.42
CA ALA A 160 -4.54 13.09 22.30
C ALA A 160 -5.69 13.89 22.91
N LYS A 161 -5.62 14.16 24.22
CA LYS A 161 -6.58 15.01 24.94
C LYS A 161 -5.99 16.39 25.17
N ALA A 162 -6.85 17.39 25.37
CA ALA A 162 -6.45 18.79 25.58
C ALA A 162 -5.52 19.00 26.78
N ASP A 163 -5.51 18.07 27.75
CA ASP A 163 -4.62 18.10 28.91
C ASP A 163 -3.27 17.43 28.65
N GLY A 164 -2.99 16.96 27.43
CA GLY A 164 -1.77 16.25 27.05
C GLY A 164 -1.74 14.77 27.42
N THR A 165 -2.84 14.18 27.90
CA THR A 165 -2.95 12.72 28.11
C THR A 165 -3.47 12.01 26.85
N LEU A 166 -3.46 10.68 26.86
CA LEU A 166 -3.97 9.84 25.77
C LEU A 166 -5.23 9.07 26.19
N THR A 167 -6.12 8.81 25.23
CA THR A 167 -7.22 7.86 25.40
C THR A 167 -6.70 6.42 25.19
N PRO A 168 -6.85 5.51 26.18
CA PRO A 168 -6.42 4.12 26.05
C PRO A 168 -7.16 3.37 24.94
N GLN A 169 -6.53 2.35 24.36
CA GLN A 169 -7.12 1.48 23.34
C GLN A 169 -7.22 0.02 23.83
N PRO A 170 -8.25 -0.74 23.40
CA PRO A 170 -8.40 -2.15 23.75
C PRO A 170 -7.55 -3.05 22.85
N ASP A 171 -6.23 -2.80 22.78
CA ASP A 171 -5.33 -3.39 21.77
C ASP A 171 -4.64 -4.70 22.19
N SER A 172 -4.95 -5.26 23.36
CA SER A 172 -4.23 -6.41 23.93
C SER A 172 -4.19 -7.63 22.99
N GLU A 173 -5.30 -7.92 22.31
CA GLU A 173 -5.38 -9.03 21.35
C GLU A 173 -4.53 -8.78 20.10
N ALA A 174 -4.61 -7.57 19.53
CA ALA A 174 -3.79 -7.17 18.39
C ALA A 174 -2.29 -7.20 18.71
N MET A 175 -1.89 -6.65 19.87
CA MET A 175 -0.50 -6.60 20.32
C MET A 175 0.09 -8.00 20.52
N ARG A 176 -0.69 -8.92 21.12
CA ARG A 176 -0.28 -10.32 21.29
C ARG A 176 -0.09 -11.01 19.93
N ALA A 177 -1.03 -10.82 19.01
CA ALA A 177 -0.96 -11.42 17.68
C ALA A 177 0.20 -10.85 16.85
N ALA A 178 0.44 -9.53 16.89
CA ALA A 178 1.55 -8.89 16.20
C ALA A 178 2.90 -9.45 16.67
N LYS A 179 3.09 -9.57 17.99
CA LYS A 179 4.29 -10.18 18.55
C LYS A 179 4.48 -11.64 18.12
N ALA A 180 3.40 -12.43 18.10
CA ALA A 180 3.46 -13.83 17.65
C ALA A 180 3.82 -13.95 16.16
N ALA A 181 3.29 -13.04 15.33
CA ALA A 181 3.58 -12.95 13.90
C ALA A 181 4.90 -12.25 13.57
N LYS A 182 5.65 -11.75 14.57
CA LYS A 182 6.87 -10.94 14.42
C LYS A 182 6.65 -9.65 13.61
N VAL A 183 5.45 -9.09 13.72
CA VAL A 183 5.11 -7.76 13.18
C VAL A 183 5.36 -6.73 14.26
N GLU A 184 5.99 -5.61 13.92
CA GLU A 184 6.33 -4.57 14.88
C GLU A 184 5.14 -3.61 15.09
N PRO A 185 4.51 -3.60 16.29
CA PRO A 185 3.38 -2.72 16.54
C PRO A 185 3.85 -1.27 16.72
N LEU A 186 3.16 -0.35 16.05
CA LEU A 186 3.36 1.09 16.16
C LEU A 186 2.13 1.73 16.83
N MET A 187 2.38 2.62 17.78
CA MET A 187 1.31 3.36 18.45
C MET A 187 0.91 4.55 17.59
N THR A 188 -0.29 4.52 16.99
CA THR A 188 -0.77 5.68 16.22
C THR A 188 -1.38 6.72 17.14
N VAL A 189 -0.84 7.95 17.11
CA VAL A 189 -1.26 9.07 17.96
C VAL A 189 -1.94 10.12 17.09
N THR A 190 -3.18 10.48 17.44
CA THR A 190 -4.01 11.38 16.62
C THR A 190 -4.47 12.61 17.39
N ASN A 191 -4.78 13.69 16.67
CA ASN A 191 -5.60 14.81 17.16
C ASN A 191 -7.09 14.60 16.86
N PHE A 192 -7.52 13.35 16.73
CA PHE A 192 -8.92 12.97 16.58
C PHE A 192 -9.61 13.01 17.94
N ASP A 193 -10.71 13.76 18.05
CA ASP A 193 -11.40 13.97 19.34
C ASP A 193 -12.54 12.96 19.62
N GLY A 194 -12.65 11.93 18.79
CA GLY A 194 -13.74 10.96 18.82
C GLY A 194 -14.79 11.20 17.74
N SER A 195 -14.79 12.39 17.13
CA SER A 195 -15.70 12.74 16.02
C SER A 195 -14.97 13.11 14.73
N GLN A 196 -13.96 13.96 14.83
CA GLN A 196 -13.19 14.46 13.70
C GLN A 196 -11.77 14.83 14.14
N PHE A 197 -10.89 15.03 13.17
CA PHE A 197 -9.60 15.65 13.43
C PHE A 197 -9.80 17.12 13.85
N ASN A 198 -9.24 17.47 15.00
CA ASN A 198 -9.51 18.74 15.65
C ASN A 198 -8.30 19.70 15.51
N THR A 199 -8.48 20.74 14.69
CA THR A 199 -7.48 21.77 14.41
C THR A 199 -7.05 22.54 15.67
N GLU A 200 -8.02 22.91 16.53
CA GLU A 200 -7.74 23.70 17.74
C GLU A 200 -7.02 22.90 18.81
N LEU A 201 -7.35 21.61 18.92
CA LEU A 201 -6.65 20.67 19.79
C LEU A 201 -5.18 20.55 19.38
N ALA A 202 -4.91 20.31 18.10
CA ALA A 202 -3.54 20.21 17.58
C ALA A 202 -2.77 21.51 17.87
N HIS A 203 -3.36 22.67 17.53
CA HIS A 203 -2.75 23.97 17.80
C HIS A 203 -2.44 24.15 19.30
N THR A 204 -3.41 23.91 20.17
CA THR A 204 -3.27 24.08 21.62
C THR A 204 -2.15 23.21 22.20
N LEU A 205 -2.11 21.94 21.81
CA LEU A 205 -1.10 20.98 22.25
C LEU A 205 0.31 21.37 21.78
N MET A 206 0.46 21.83 20.53
CA MET A 206 1.76 22.15 19.97
C MET A 206 2.26 23.54 20.38
N ALA A 207 1.38 24.54 20.49
CA ALA A 207 1.73 25.92 20.83
C ALA A 207 2.15 26.07 22.30
N ASN A 208 1.52 25.33 23.21
CA ASN A 208 1.85 25.38 24.63
C ASN A 208 2.99 24.40 24.97
N SER A 209 4.17 24.93 25.31
CA SER A 209 5.34 24.08 25.59
C SER A 209 5.15 23.10 26.76
N SER A 210 4.31 23.45 27.75
CA SER A 210 4.01 22.55 28.87
C SER A 210 3.14 21.37 28.43
N LEU A 211 2.08 21.66 27.68
CA LEU A 211 1.19 20.61 27.13
C LEU A 211 1.93 19.73 26.13
N ARG A 212 2.75 20.33 25.24
CA ARG A 212 3.57 19.58 24.29
C ARG A 212 4.50 18.59 24.98
N ARG A 213 5.23 19.04 26.01
CA ARG A 213 6.11 18.15 26.81
C ARG A 213 5.32 17.06 27.53
N LYS A 214 4.15 17.39 28.08
CA LYS A 214 3.28 16.40 28.75
C LYS A 214 2.78 15.35 27.76
N LEU A 215 2.33 15.75 26.57
CA LEU A 215 1.93 14.85 25.51
C LEU A 215 3.07 13.92 25.07
N ILE A 216 4.26 14.48 24.81
CA ILE A 216 5.44 13.69 24.45
C ILE A 216 5.75 12.65 25.53
N GLN A 217 5.72 13.04 26.80
CA GLN A 217 5.94 12.12 27.90
C GLN A 217 4.86 11.02 27.96
N SER A 218 3.58 11.38 27.80
CA SER A 218 2.47 10.42 27.77
C SER A 218 2.61 9.43 26.62
N VAL A 219 2.96 9.90 25.42
CA VAL A 219 3.21 9.07 24.24
C VAL A 219 4.33 8.06 24.52
N VAL A 220 5.52 8.53 24.89
CA VAL A 220 6.69 7.66 25.08
C VAL A 220 6.49 6.68 26.23
N THR A 221 5.88 7.13 27.33
CA THR A 221 5.60 6.27 28.50
C THR A 221 4.61 5.17 28.11
N THR A 222 3.54 5.51 27.41
CA THR A 222 2.50 4.55 26.99
C THR A 222 3.06 3.54 26.00
N ALA A 223 3.81 4.03 24.99
CA ALA A 223 4.46 3.18 24.00
C ALA A 223 5.36 2.12 24.67
N ARG A 224 6.19 2.54 25.62
CA ARG A 224 7.07 1.63 26.38
C ARG A 224 6.32 0.66 27.28
N GLN A 225 5.34 1.15 28.05
CA GLN A 225 4.58 0.30 28.98
C GLN A 225 3.78 -0.79 28.26
N ARG A 226 3.28 -0.49 27.06
CA ARG A 226 2.50 -1.44 26.26
C ARG A 226 3.34 -2.28 25.29
N GLY A 227 4.63 -1.99 25.17
CA GLY A 227 5.55 -2.77 24.34
C GLY A 227 5.44 -2.49 22.85
N PHE A 228 5.12 -1.26 22.47
CA PHE A 228 5.23 -0.79 21.08
C PHE A 228 6.69 -0.68 20.65
N GLY A 229 6.96 -0.98 19.38
CA GLY A 229 8.27 -0.80 18.75
C GLY A 229 8.51 0.63 18.26
N GLY A 230 7.43 1.40 18.09
CA GLY A 230 7.51 2.79 17.66
C GLY A 230 6.20 3.56 17.78
N VAL A 231 6.25 4.80 17.29
CA VAL A 231 5.14 5.74 17.28
C VAL A 231 4.87 6.20 15.85
N ASN A 232 3.61 6.21 15.46
CA ASN A 232 3.14 6.83 14.22
C ASN A 232 2.31 8.06 14.59
N VAL A 233 2.73 9.26 14.18
CA VAL A 233 1.92 10.47 14.43
C VAL A 233 1.02 10.72 13.24
N ASP A 234 -0.27 10.76 13.51
CA ASP A 234 -1.30 11.06 12.53
C ASP A 234 -2.09 12.30 12.98
N PHE A 235 -1.39 13.44 12.90
CA PHE A 235 -2.00 14.73 13.16
C PHE A 235 -2.47 15.33 11.85
N GLU A 236 -3.77 15.55 11.72
CA GLU A 236 -4.41 16.05 10.50
C GLU A 236 -5.16 17.36 10.73
N HIS A 237 -5.55 18.02 9.63
CA HIS A 237 -6.30 19.28 9.65
C HIS A 237 -5.65 20.38 10.49
N MET A 238 -4.33 20.41 10.57
CA MET A 238 -3.58 21.48 11.25
C MET A 238 -3.65 22.79 10.45
N ARG A 239 -3.53 23.93 11.16
CA ARG A 239 -3.43 25.23 10.50
C ARG A 239 -2.14 25.28 9.68
N PRO A 240 -2.14 25.82 8.46
CA PRO A 240 -0.91 26.00 7.69
C PRO A 240 0.16 26.82 8.45
N THR A 241 -0.29 27.78 9.26
CA THR A 241 0.56 28.60 10.15
C THR A 241 1.22 27.81 11.29
N ASP A 242 0.72 26.61 11.62
CA ASP A 242 1.28 25.76 12.67
C ASP A 242 2.46 24.92 12.17
N ARG A 243 2.88 25.04 10.89
CA ARG A 243 4.05 24.35 10.33
C ARG A 243 5.28 24.40 11.26
N PRO A 244 5.72 25.56 11.80
CA PRO A 244 6.87 25.60 12.72
C PRO A 244 6.61 24.88 14.05
N LEU A 245 5.37 24.90 14.54
CA LEU A 245 4.96 24.22 15.76
C LEU A 245 4.98 22.71 15.57
N TYR A 246 4.48 22.22 14.44
CA TYR A 246 4.50 20.80 14.10
C TYR A 246 5.93 20.28 13.91
N ASN A 247 6.78 21.03 13.19
CA ASN A 247 8.21 20.71 13.06
C ASN A 247 8.90 20.61 14.42
N THR A 248 8.57 21.52 15.35
CA THR A 248 9.12 21.49 16.72
C THR A 248 8.62 20.28 17.51
N PHE A 249 7.32 19.99 17.44
CA PHE A 249 6.72 18.84 18.09
C PHE A 249 7.34 17.52 17.61
N ILE A 250 7.46 17.31 16.29
CA ILE A 250 8.03 16.08 15.73
C ILE A 250 9.52 15.94 16.07
N ARG A 251 10.30 17.03 16.06
CA ARG A 251 11.70 17.00 16.52
C ARG A 251 11.82 16.58 17.98
N GLU A 252 11.04 17.19 18.87
CA GLU A 252 11.08 16.91 20.31
C GLU A 252 10.61 15.47 20.60
N LEU A 253 9.54 15.02 19.95
CA LEU A 253 9.02 13.66 20.06
C LEU A 253 10.01 12.64 19.50
N GLY A 254 10.57 12.88 18.32
CA GLY A 254 11.56 11.98 17.70
C GLY A 254 12.80 11.82 18.56
N ALA A 255 13.29 12.91 19.17
CA ALA A 255 14.39 12.82 20.15
C ALA A 255 13.99 12.00 21.39
N ALA A 256 12.75 12.10 21.86
CA ALA A 256 12.26 11.33 23.00
C ALA A 256 12.07 9.83 22.68
N CYS A 257 11.55 9.50 21.49
CA CYS A 257 11.42 8.13 20.99
C CYS A 257 12.79 7.45 20.88
N ARG A 258 13.77 8.12 20.24
CA ARG A 258 15.13 7.58 20.08
C ARG A 258 15.81 7.26 21.40
N ARG A 259 15.65 8.11 22.42
CA ARG A 259 16.18 7.84 23.78
C ARG A 259 15.61 6.57 24.43
N GLN A 260 14.46 6.10 23.96
CA GLN A 260 13.77 4.91 24.47
C GLN A 260 13.84 3.72 23.50
N GLY A 261 14.63 3.84 22.41
CA GLY A 261 14.73 2.81 21.38
C GLY A 261 13.44 2.59 20.60
N LEU A 262 12.58 3.61 20.51
CA LEU A 262 11.34 3.58 19.72
C LEU A 262 11.59 4.22 18.35
N SER A 263 11.08 3.61 17.29
CA SER A 263 11.00 4.28 15.98
C SER A 263 9.92 5.36 15.99
N ILE A 264 10.05 6.33 15.08
CA ILE A 264 9.06 7.38 14.84
C ILE A 264 8.75 7.47 13.35
N SER A 265 7.47 7.53 13.04
CA SER A 265 6.94 7.80 11.71
C SER A 265 5.81 8.81 11.79
N ILE A 266 5.44 9.37 10.64
CA ILE A 266 4.32 10.29 10.53
C ILE A 266 3.46 9.93 9.32
N ALA A 267 2.15 10.02 9.49
CA ALA A 267 1.19 10.06 8.40
C ALA A 267 1.13 11.49 7.86
N MET A 268 1.16 11.65 6.53
CA MET A 268 1.11 12.95 5.88
C MET A 268 0.23 12.94 4.64
N GLY A 269 -0.52 14.02 4.45
CA GLY A 269 -1.25 14.26 3.21
C GLY A 269 -0.30 14.35 2.00
N PRO A 270 -0.68 13.80 0.84
CA PRO A 270 0.19 13.67 -0.32
C PRO A 270 0.42 15.04 -1.00
N LYS A 271 1.67 15.34 -1.37
CA LYS A 271 2.06 16.58 -2.06
C LYS A 271 2.95 16.31 -3.27
N THR A 272 2.75 17.04 -4.36
CA THR A 272 3.62 17.04 -5.55
C THR A 272 4.64 18.19 -5.55
N SER A 273 4.40 19.24 -4.75
CA SER A 273 5.29 20.37 -4.53
C SER A 273 5.04 20.99 -3.14
N ASP A 274 5.93 21.87 -2.67
CA ASP A 274 5.67 22.57 -1.41
C ASP A 274 4.60 23.65 -1.59
N SER A 275 3.60 23.66 -0.70
CA SER A 275 2.51 24.62 -0.66
C SER A 275 2.20 25.00 0.78
N PRO A 276 2.97 25.92 1.39
CA PRO A 276 2.86 26.30 2.81
C PRO A 276 1.52 26.87 3.24
N THR A 277 0.71 27.35 2.30
CA THR A 277 -0.57 27.98 2.58
C THR A 277 -1.76 27.07 2.26
N ALA A 278 -1.53 25.89 1.70
CA ALA A 278 -2.60 24.96 1.37
C ALA A 278 -3.36 24.53 2.64
N SER A 279 -4.70 24.55 2.57
CA SER A 279 -5.53 23.93 3.61
C SER A 279 -5.17 22.44 3.74
N TRP A 280 -5.19 21.93 4.97
CA TRP A 280 -4.82 20.56 5.37
C TRP A 280 -3.33 20.20 5.18
N MET A 281 -2.74 20.51 4.03
CA MET A 281 -1.36 20.12 3.67
C MET A 281 -0.27 21.14 4.06
N GLY A 282 -0.65 22.38 4.33
CA GLY A 282 0.29 23.49 4.53
C GLY A 282 1.22 23.28 5.73
N ALA A 283 0.74 22.59 6.77
CA ALA A 283 1.54 22.28 7.95
C ALA A 283 2.67 21.25 7.68
N PHE A 284 2.53 20.40 6.65
CA PHE A 284 3.50 19.34 6.36
C PHE A 284 4.72 19.84 5.57
N ASP A 285 5.80 20.13 6.30
CA ASP A 285 7.13 20.42 5.75
C ASP A 285 7.91 19.12 5.53
N TYR A 286 7.76 18.53 4.34
CA TYR A 286 8.35 17.23 4.00
C TYR A 286 9.88 17.18 4.20
N LYS A 287 10.58 18.28 3.91
CA LYS A 287 12.04 18.33 4.02
C LYS A 287 12.47 18.28 5.48
N THR A 288 11.87 19.11 6.32
CA THR A 288 12.20 19.15 7.74
C THR A 288 11.74 17.87 8.42
N LEU A 289 10.47 17.49 8.25
CA LEU A 289 9.88 16.34 8.92
C LEU A 289 10.56 15.02 8.52
N GLY A 290 10.88 14.84 7.24
CA GLY A 290 11.58 13.66 6.74
C GLY A 290 13.01 13.48 7.26
N ALA A 291 13.60 14.51 7.86
CA ALA A 291 14.89 14.42 8.55
C ALA A 291 14.75 14.11 10.05
N GLU A 292 13.56 14.32 10.62
CA GLU A 292 13.30 14.15 12.06
C GLU A 292 12.74 12.76 12.40
N VAL A 293 12.33 11.97 11.40
CA VAL A 293 11.65 10.67 11.55
C VAL A 293 12.39 9.54 10.83
N ASP A 294 12.08 8.29 11.19
CA ASP A 294 12.72 7.12 10.58
C ASP A 294 12.12 6.78 9.21
N PHE A 295 10.81 7.01 9.04
CA PHE A 295 10.11 6.85 7.76
C PHE A 295 8.80 7.64 7.72
N LEU A 296 8.29 7.85 6.51
CA LEU A 296 7.05 8.57 6.23
C LEU A 296 5.97 7.60 5.71
N MET A 297 4.73 7.81 6.14
CA MET A 297 3.54 7.17 5.58
C MET A 297 2.73 8.23 4.82
N LEU A 298 2.74 8.17 3.50
CA LEU A 298 1.98 9.12 2.68
C LEU A 298 0.57 8.59 2.46
N MET A 299 -0.44 9.41 2.73
CA MET A 299 -1.85 9.08 2.53
C MET A 299 -2.24 9.26 1.06
N THR A 300 -1.62 8.47 0.18
CA THR A 300 -1.84 8.52 -1.28
C THR A 300 -3.11 7.76 -1.66
N TYR A 301 -4.24 8.16 -1.08
CA TYR A 301 -5.57 7.60 -1.33
C TYR A 301 -6.63 8.72 -1.17
N GLU A 302 -7.91 8.37 -1.34
CA GLU A 302 -9.06 9.26 -1.24
C GLU A 302 -9.12 10.42 -2.25
N TRP A 303 -8.62 10.22 -3.48
CA TRP A 303 -9.01 11.12 -4.58
C TRP A 303 -10.51 11.00 -4.86
N GLY A 304 -11.00 9.77 -5.03
CA GLY A 304 -12.41 9.43 -4.87
C GLY A 304 -12.70 9.08 -3.42
N TRP A 305 -13.64 9.78 -2.80
CA TRP A 305 -14.03 9.61 -1.40
C TRP A 305 -15.55 9.76 -1.24
N VAL A 306 -16.11 9.32 -0.11
CA VAL A 306 -17.56 9.17 0.09
C VAL A 306 -18.36 10.47 -0.08
N GLY A 307 -17.75 11.63 0.18
CA GLY A 307 -18.37 12.95 -0.01
C GLY A 307 -18.03 13.65 -1.33
N GLY A 308 -17.22 13.02 -2.20
CA GLY A 308 -16.79 13.57 -3.48
C GLY A 308 -17.51 12.98 -4.70
N PRO A 309 -17.20 13.46 -5.91
CA PRO A 309 -17.68 12.82 -7.14
C PRO A 309 -17.05 11.41 -7.31
N PRO A 310 -17.75 10.47 -7.98
CA PRO A 310 -17.19 9.14 -8.26
C PRO A 310 -15.91 9.24 -9.11
N MET A 311 -14.81 8.69 -8.60
CA MET A 311 -13.53 8.59 -9.29
C MET A 311 -12.64 7.54 -8.62
N ALA A 312 -11.48 7.24 -9.20
CA ALA A 312 -10.53 6.30 -8.62
C ALA A 312 -10.08 6.77 -7.22
N THR A 313 -10.03 5.84 -6.26
CA THR A 313 -9.58 6.11 -4.89
C THR A 313 -8.09 6.46 -4.83
N ILE A 314 -7.30 6.04 -5.82
CA ILE A 314 -5.86 6.34 -5.97
C ILE A 314 -5.58 6.85 -7.40
N MET A 315 -5.02 8.06 -7.56
CA MET A 315 -4.69 8.63 -8.89
C MET A 315 -3.21 8.93 -9.12
N HIS A 316 -2.37 8.94 -8.07
CA HIS A 316 -0.94 9.22 -8.21
C HIS A 316 -0.06 8.27 -7.40
N THR A 317 1.00 7.77 -8.03
CA THR A 317 2.17 7.20 -7.34
C THR A 317 3.14 8.34 -7.04
N VAL A 318 3.54 8.49 -5.77
CA VAL A 318 4.48 9.55 -5.38
C VAL A 318 5.90 9.17 -5.82
N GLY A 319 6.56 10.08 -6.53
CA GLY A 319 7.94 9.95 -6.98
C GLY A 319 8.95 10.06 -5.82
N CYS A 320 10.10 9.42 -6.01
CA CYS A 320 11.21 9.25 -5.07
C CYS A 320 11.58 10.53 -4.28
N LEU A 321 11.38 10.50 -2.95
CA LEU A 321 12.00 11.43 -2.00
C LEU A 321 13.13 10.68 -1.26
N SER A 322 14.12 11.41 -0.73
CA SER A 322 15.31 10.83 -0.08
C SER A 322 15.05 10.12 1.26
N THR A 323 13.81 10.12 1.75
CA THR A 323 13.40 9.50 3.01
C THR A 323 12.76 8.15 2.75
N ARG A 324 12.92 7.20 3.68
CA ARG A 324 12.35 5.85 3.59
C ARG A 324 10.81 5.91 3.61
N PHE A 325 10.16 5.21 2.69
CA PHE A 325 8.70 5.06 2.64
C PHE A 325 8.29 3.65 3.00
N VAL A 326 7.15 3.54 3.67
CA VAL A 326 6.48 2.28 3.97
C VAL A 326 5.18 2.23 3.18
N ILE A 327 4.92 1.09 2.55
CA ILE A 327 3.66 0.88 1.83
C ILE A 327 2.58 0.59 2.87
N THR A 328 1.53 1.39 2.89
CA THR A 328 0.33 1.13 3.70
C THR A 328 -0.64 0.28 2.86
N MET A 329 -1.06 -0.86 3.40
CA MET A 329 -2.11 -1.72 2.82
C MET A 329 -3.42 -1.58 3.58
#